data_AF-A0A841LFI8-F1
#
_entry.id   AF-A0A841LFI8-F1
#
_cell.length_a   1.000
_cell.length_b   1.000
_cell.length_c   1.000
_cell.angle_alpha   90.00
_cell.angle_beta   90.00
_cell.angle_gamma   90.00
#
_symmetry.space_group_name_H-M   'P 1'
#
loop_
_entity.id
_entity.type
_entity.pdbx_description
1 polymer ?
#
loop_
_entity_poly.entity_id
_entity_poly.type
_entity_poly.pdbx_seq_one_letter_code
_entity_poly.pdbx_strand_id
1 'polypeptide(L)'
;MEELKTYYITQDIDKLTDFFKIQDEETKEFMTEVLKNRNKRWLDQLPALMQNQSLFIAVGAGHLVGTEGLIKGLQLKGYILKPVATN
;
A
#
# COMPACT_ATOMS: atom_id res chain seq x y z
N MET A 1 -4.25 -6.29 16.54
CA MET A 1 -3.88 -7.30 15.52
C MET A 1 -5.11 -7.96 14.89
N GLU A 2 -6.12 -8.36 15.67
CA GLU A 2 -7.39 -8.92 15.11
C GLU A 2 -8.13 -7.94 14.18
N GLU A 3 -8.15 -6.65 14.52
CA GLU A 3 -8.76 -5.61 13.67
C GLU A 3 -8.03 -5.48 12.32
N LEU A 4 -6.70 -5.37 12.32
CA LEU A 4 -5.88 -5.32 11.11
C LEU A 4 -6.17 -6.52 10.18
N LYS A 5 -6.19 -7.73 10.76
CA LYS A 5 -6.49 -8.95 10.02
C LYS A 5 -7.91 -8.90 9.44
N THR A 6 -8.89 -8.47 10.25
CA THR A 6 -10.29 -8.36 9.83
C THR A 6 -10.45 -7.40 8.66
N TYR A 7 -9.91 -6.17 8.78
CA TYR A 7 -10.00 -5.16 7.73
C TYR A 7 -9.26 -5.59 6.47
N TYR A 8 -8.11 -6.27 6.61
CA TYR A 8 -7.38 -6.82 5.47
C TYR A 8 -8.15 -7.93 4.75
N ILE A 9 -8.67 -8.92 5.46
CA ILE A 9 -9.40 -10.05 4.86
C ILE A 9 -10.70 -9.57 4.21
N THR A 10 -11.41 -8.63 4.84
CA THR A 10 -12.65 -8.05 4.29
C THR A 10 -12.40 -6.98 3.22
N GLN A 11 -11.13 -6.68 2.91
CA GLN A 11 -10.72 -5.68 1.93
C GLN A 11 -11.29 -4.28 2.23
N ASP A 12 -11.51 -3.97 3.51
CA ASP A 12 -11.99 -2.66 3.97
C ASP A 12 -10.83 -1.66 3.98
N ILE A 13 -10.53 -1.11 2.79
CA ILE A 13 -9.40 -0.21 2.56
C ILE A 13 -9.54 1.08 3.38
N ASP A 14 -10.76 1.56 3.62
CA ASP A 14 -10.99 2.78 4.40
C ASP A 14 -10.65 2.54 5.87
N LYS A 15 -11.14 1.45 6.48
CA LYS A 15 -10.75 1.11 7.86
C LYS A 15 -9.28 0.77 8.01
N LEU A 16 -8.67 0.11 7.02
CA LEU A 16 -7.21 -0.08 7.01
C LEU A 16 -6.48 1.26 6.98
N THR A 17 -6.92 2.19 6.15
CA THR A 17 -6.33 3.52 6.05
C THR A 17 -6.38 4.23 7.40
N ASP A 18 -7.54 4.23 8.07
CA ASP A 18 -7.70 4.90 9.35
C ASP A 18 -6.93 4.20 10.48
N PHE A 19 -6.89 2.86 10.48
CA PHE A 19 -6.07 2.08 11.41
C PHE A 19 -4.59 2.48 11.35
N PHE A 20 -4.04 2.66 10.13
CA PHE A 20 -2.64 3.06 9.97
C PHE A 20 -2.40 4.56 10.18
N LYS A 21 -3.39 5.43 9.99
CA LYS A 21 -3.29 6.86 10.35
C LYS A 21 -3.14 7.04 11.86
N ILE A 22 -3.92 6.32 12.67
CA ILE A 22 -3.88 6.43 14.13
C ILE A 22 -2.49 6.02 14.66
N GLN A 23 -1.89 4.96 14.11
CA GLN A 23 -0.52 4.57 14.45
C GLN A 23 0.55 5.59 14.00
N ASP A 24 0.32 6.30 12.90
CA ASP A 24 1.22 7.36 12.41
C ASP A 24 1.27 8.54 13.37
N GLU A 25 0.24 8.82 14.17
CA GLU A 25 0.30 9.89 15.17
C GLU A 25 1.20 9.53 16.36
N GLU A 26 1.26 8.26 16.75
CA GLU A 26 2.10 7.77 17.87
C GLU A 26 3.54 7.43 17.44
N THR A 27 3.78 7.09 16.17
CA THR A 27 5.07 6.60 15.64
C THR A 27 5.52 7.26 14.34
N LYS A 28 5.12 8.53 14.15
CA LYS A 28 5.16 9.31 12.91
C LYS A 28 6.45 9.24 12.09
N GLU A 29 7.60 9.38 12.74
CA GLU A 29 8.89 9.37 12.05
C GLU A 29 9.22 7.99 11.47
N PHE A 30 8.99 6.93 12.26
CA PHE A 30 9.20 5.55 11.83
C PHE A 30 8.27 5.16 10.68
N MET A 31 6.99 5.49 10.80
CA MET A 31 5.99 5.18 9.77
C MET A 31 6.24 5.98 8.48
N THR A 32 6.68 7.23 8.60
CA THR A 32 7.10 8.05 7.45
C THR A 32 8.29 7.44 6.72
N GLU A 33 9.35 7.05 7.44
CA GLU A 33 10.54 6.50 6.81
C GLU A 33 10.31 5.11 6.21
N VAL A 34 9.55 4.26 6.90
CA VAL A 34 9.33 2.88 6.45
C VAL A 34 8.27 2.80 5.37
N LEU A 35 7.12 3.48 5.50
CA LEU A 35 6.04 3.34 4.53
C LEU A 35 6.21 4.32 3.36
N LYS A 36 6.29 5.63 3.65
CA LYS A 36 6.22 6.67 2.62
C LYS A 36 7.46 6.64 1.72
N ASN A 37 8.66 6.65 2.32
CA ASN A 37 9.89 6.66 1.53
C ASN A 37 10.11 5.35 0.75
N ARG A 38 9.72 4.19 1.31
CA ARG A 38 9.79 2.91 0.56
C ARG A 38 8.76 2.86 -0.57
N ASN A 39 7.53 3.30 -0.34
CA ASN A 39 6.51 3.39 -1.38
C ASN A 39 6.96 4.31 -2.51
N LYS A 40 7.51 5.50 -2.20
CA LYS A 40 8.06 6.41 -3.21
C LYS A 40 9.15 5.74 -4.05
N ARG A 41 10.15 5.13 -3.40
CA ARG A 41 11.23 4.40 -4.11
C ARG A 41 10.69 3.29 -5.01
N TRP A 42 9.68 2.57 -4.56
CA TRP A 42 9.04 1.52 -5.36
C TRP A 42 8.27 2.10 -6.54
N LEU A 43 7.48 3.14 -6.33
CA LEU A 43 6.72 3.82 -7.37
C LEU A 43 7.61 4.41 -8.47
N ASP A 44 8.87 4.71 -8.18
CA ASP A 44 9.86 5.15 -9.16
C ASP A 44 10.49 4.00 -9.95
N GLN A 45 10.69 2.83 -9.32
CA GLN A 45 11.36 1.68 -9.93
C GLN A 45 10.41 0.72 -10.65
N LEU A 46 9.23 0.49 -10.10
CA LEU A 46 8.27 -0.50 -10.58
C LEU A 46 7.83 -0.27 -12.03
N PRO A 47 7.58 0.96 -12.52
CA PRO A 47 7.16 1.17 -13.91
C PRO A 47 8.10 0.54 -14.94
N ALA A 48 9.41 0.74 -14.79
CA ALA A 48 10.41 0.18 -15.70
C ALA A 48 10.48 -1.35 -15.60
N LEU A 49 10.41 -1.90 -14.38
CA LEU A 49 10.46 -3.34 -14.16
C LEU A 49 9.21 -4.06 -14.72
N MET A 50 8.02 -3.47 -14.53
CA MET A 50 6.75 -4.02 -15.00
C MET A 50 6.58 -3.95 -16.53
N GLN A 51 7.27 -3.02 -17.19
CA GLN A 51 7.33 -2.98 -18.67
C GLN A 51 8.17 -4.14 -19.23
N ASN A 52 9.19 -4.58 -18.50
CA ASN A 52 10.10 -5.62 -18.95
C ASN A 52 9.57 -7.03 -18.66
N GLN A 53 8.93 -7.25 -17.51
CA GLN A 53 8.42 -8.56 -17.12
C GLN A 53 7.25 -8.48 -16.13
N SER A 54 6.51 -9.58 -16.03
CA SER A 54 5.51 -9.73 -14.97
C SER A 54 6.18 -9.87 -13.61
N LEU A 55 5.68 -9.15 -12.60
CA LEU A 55 6.23 -9.14 -11.25
C LEU A 55 5.21 -9.66 -10.24
N PHE A 56 5.68 -10.44 -9.26
CA PHE A 56 4.96 -10.70 -8.02
C PHE A 56 5.61 -9.90 -6.90
N ILE A 57 4.83 -9.03 -6.25
CA ILE A 57 5.35 -8.06 -5.28
C ILE A 57 4.63 -8.29 -3.95
N ALA A 58 5.38 -8.70 -2.93
CA ALA A 58 4.84 -8.91 -1.57
C ALA A 58 5.10 -7.68 -0.69
N VAL A 59 4.05 -7.20 -0.02
CA VAL A 59 4.10 -6.07 0.93
C VAL A 59 3.22 -6.32 2.14
N GLY A 60 3.53 -5.64 3.25
CA GLY A 60 2.59 -5.50 4.36
C GLY A 60 1.41 -4.59 3.99
N ALA A 61 0.27 -4.80 4.65
CA ALA A 61 -0.98 -4.07 4.39
C ALA A 61 -0.84 -2.54 4.46
N GLY A 62 0.00 -2.02 5.36
CA GLY A 62 0.25 -0.59 5.50
C GLY A 62 0.84 0.07 4.25
N HIS A 63 1.54 -0.67 3.39
CA HIS A 63 2.05 -0.12 2.13
C HIS A 63 0.96 0.17 1.10
N LEU A 64 -0.22 -0.44 1.23
CA LEU A 64 -1.28 -0.36 0.21
C LEU A 64 -2.11 0.93 0.32
N VAL A 65 -2.29 1.42 1.54
CA VAL A 65 -3.35 2.36 1.90
C VAL A 65 -2.88 3.80 2.07
N GLY A 66 -3.82 4.74 2.11
CA GLY A 66 -3.55 6.17 2.23
C GLY A 66 -3.08 6.84 0.93
N THR A 67 -2.90 8.16 1.00
CA THR A 67 -2.52 9.00 -0.16
C THR A 67 -1.13 8.69 -0.71
N GLU A 68 -0.25 8.17 0.15
CA GLU A 68 1.12 7.77 -0.18
C GLU A 68 1.26 6.25 -0.32
N GLY A 69 0.13 5.53 -0.32
CA GLY A 69 0.04 4.08 -0.53
C GLY A 69 0.31 3.68 -1.98
N LEU A 70 0.71 2.43 -2.19
CA LEU A 70 1.00 1.88 -3.52
C LEU A 70 -0.24 1.87 -4.43
N ILE A 71 -1.44 1.60 -3.90
CA ILE A 71 -2.67 1.59 -4.72
C ILE A 71 -2.90 2.99 -5.31
N LYS A 72 -2.90 4.03 -4.45
CA LYS A 72 -3.12 5.40 -4.91
C LYS A 72 -1.98 5.88 -5.80
N GLY A 73 -0.73 5.58 -5.43
CA GLY A 73 0.46 5.97 -6.19
C GLY A 73 0.48 5.40 -7.60
N LEU A 74 0.12 4.13 -7.78
CA LEU A 74 0.03 3.50 -9.10
C LEU A 74 -1.14 4.09 -9.93
N GLN A 75 -2.31 4.32 -9.31
CA GLN A 75 -3.42 5.00 -9.99
C GLN A 75 -3.01 6.40 -10.49
N LEU A 76 -2.28 7.17 -9.68
CA LEU A 76 -1.79 8.51 -10.05
C LEU A 76 -0.76 8.47 -11.20
N LYS A 77 -0.02 7.35 -11.35
CA LYS A 77 0.86 7.11 -12.50
C LYS A 77 0.11 6.60 -13.75
N GLY A 78 -1.21 6.54 -13.72
CA GLY A 78 -2.05 6.17 -14.86
C GLY A 78 -2.31 4.66 -15.00
N TYR A 79 -1.97 3.86 -13.99
CA TYR A 79 -2.25 2.43 -14.01
C TYR A 79 -3.71 2.12 -13.67
N ILE A 80 -4.29 1.16 -14.39
CA ILE A 80 -5.59 0.56 -14.05
C ILE A 80 -5.32 -0.63 -13.14
N LEU A 81 -5.74 -0.52 -11.88
CA LEU A 81 -5.62 -1.59 -10.91
C LEU A 81 -6.88 -2.45 -10.89
N LYS A 82 -6.70 -3.77 -10.85
CA LYS A 82 -7.80 -4.73 -10.70
C LYS A 82 -7.51 -5.59 -9.47
N PRO A 83 -8.41 -5.65 -8.48
CA PRO A 83 -8.26 -6.59 -7.39
C PRO A 83 -8.31 -8.01 -7.95
N VAL A 84 -7.47 -8.89 -7.41
CA VAL A 84 -7.52 -10.32 -7.72
C VAL A 84 -8.52 -10.95 -6.75
N ALA A 85 -9.53 -11.64 -7.27
CA ALA A 85 -10.52 -12.29 -6.44
C ALA A 85 -9.86 -13.36 -5.55
N THR A 86 -10.13 -13.28 -4.26
CA THR A 86 -9.79 -14.30 -3.27
C THR A 86 -11.07 -15.12 -3.06
N ASN A 87 -11.09 -16.38 -3.52
CA ASN A 87 -12.24 -17.28 -3.38
C ASN A 87 -12.68 -17.46 -1.92
#